data_AF-A0A6G0MVG7-F1
#
_entry.id   AF-A0A6G0MVG7-F1
#
_cell.length_a   1.000
_cell.length_b   1.000
_cell.length_c   1.000
_cell.angle_alpha   90.00
_cell.angle_beta   90.00
_cell.angle_gamma   90.00
#
_symmetry.space_group_name_H-M   'P 1'
#
loop_
_entity.id
_entity.type
_entity.pdbx_description
1 polymer ?
#
loop_
_entity_poly.entity_id
_entity_poly.type
_entity_poly.pdbx_seq_one_letter_code
_entity_poly.pdbx_strand_id
1 'polypeptide(L)'
;LTQLKTVGPSSMFGEVAFFSQQRRYTAATAMEPCTVYEMTREQFEAMKKQKPALSIRLRDVVVQFMALSITITNSAEIVGQTQIKDLK
;
A
#
# COMPACT_ATOMS: atom_id res chain seq x y z
N LEU A 1 9.27 -14.49 -8.58
CA LEU A 1 8.57 -13.28 -8.09
C LEU A 1 9.61 -12.43 -7.37
N THR A 2 9.78 -11.16 -7.74
CA THR A 2 10.71 -10.25 -7.05
C THR A 2 10.01 -9.65 -5.85
N GLN A 3 10.64 -9.68 -4.67
CA GLN A 3 10.11 -9.08 -3.45
C GLN A 3 10.22 -7.56 -3.53
N LEU A 4 9.09 -6.86 -3.42
CA LEU A 4 9.04 -5.39 -3.45
C LEU A 4 9.13 -4.77 -2.05
N LYS A 5 8.40 -5.36 -1.09
CA LYS A 5 8.28 -4.85 0.28
C LYS A 5 7.79 -5.96 1.22
N THR A 6 8.23 -5.90 2.47
CA THR A 6 7.64 -6.68 3.58
C THR A 6 6.63 -5.81 4.33
N VAL A 7 5.45 -6.35 4.60
CA VAL A 7 4.38 -5.69 5.38
C VAL A 7 4.21 -6.39 6.72
N GLY A 8 4.03 -5.62 7.78
CA GLY A 8 3.85 -6.13 9.13
C GLY A 8 2.52 -5.68 9.75
N PRO A 9 2.31 -5.97 11.05
CA PRO A 9 1.16 -5.47 11.79
C PRO A 9 0.98 -3.96 11.62
N SER A 10 -0.28 -3.49 11.61
CA SER A 10 -0.66 -2.09 11.37
C SER A 10 -0.36 -1.55 9.96
N SER A 11 0.12 -2.39 9.04
CA SER A 11 0.27 -2.04 7.61
C SER A 11 -0.95 -2.45 6.78
N MET A 12 -1.06 -1.89 5.58
CA MET A 12 -2.08 -2.25 4.59
C MET A 12 -1.41 -2.52 3.23
N PHE A 13 -2.03 -3.35 2.41
CA PHE A 13 -1.61 -3.62 1.03
C PHE A 13 -2.82 -3.86 0.11
N GLY A 14 -2.62 -3.74 -1.20
CA GLY A 14 -3.66 -3.95 -2.22
C GLY A 14 -4.57 -2.74 -2.46
N GLU A 15 -4.28 -1.63 -1.78
CA GLU A 15 -5.04 -0.40 -1.77
C GLU A 15 -4.99 0.36 -3.09
N VAL A 16 -3.83 0.32 -3.75
CA VAL A 16 -3.64 0.99 -5.04
C VAL A 16 -4.64 0.43 -6.04
N ALA A 17 -4.66 -0.89 -6.24
CA ALA A 17 -5.60 -1.54 -7.16
C ALA A 17 -7.06 -1.36 -6.72
N PHE A 18 -7.32 -1.24 -5.42
CA PHE A 18 -8.66 -1.04 -4.90
C PHE A 18 -9.23 0.35 -5.25
N PHE A 19 -8.47 1.43 -5.04
CA PHE A 19 -8.94 2.80 -5.22
C PHE A 19 -8.62 3.42 -6.59
N SER A 20 -7.54 3.00 -7.26
CA SER A 20 -7.16 3.54 -8.57
C SER A 20 -7.89 2.91 -9.75
N GLN A 21 -8.65 1.82 -9.50
CA GLN A 21 -9.26 0.96 -10.52
C GLN A 21 -8.26 0.39 -11.55
N GLN A 22 -6.96 0.42 -11.23
CA GLN A 22 -5.94 -0.17 -12.10
C GLN A 22 -5.77 -1.67 -11.84
N ARG A 23 -5.22 -2.37 -12.83
CA ARG A 23 -4.91 -3.79 -12.74
C ARG A 23 -3.95 -4.05 -11.57
N ARG A 24 -4.13 -5.18 -10.89
CA ARG A 24 -3.24 -5.62 -9.81
C ARG A 24 -1.90 -6.06 -10.42
N TYR A 25 -0.83 -5.30 -10.15
CA TYR A 25 0.53 -5.60 -10.62
C TYR A 25 1.38 -6.35 -9.60
N THR A 26 0.91 -6.47 -8.36
CA THR A 26 1.65 -7.02 -7.24
C THR A 26 0.83 -8.10 -6.53
N ALA A 27 1.53 -9.09 -5.98
CA ALA A 27 0.94 -10.14 -5.17
C ALA A 27 1.56 -10.09 -3.76
N ALA A 28 0.77 -10.45 -2.75
CA ALA A 28 1.24 -10.64 -1.39
C ALA A 28 1.30 -12.13 -1.09
N THR A 29 2.39 -12.58 -0.47
CA THR A 29 2.56 -13.95 0.01
C THR A 29 2.87 -13.90 1.49
N ALA A 30 2.17 -14.70 2.30
CA ALA A 30 2.44 -14.79 3.72
C ALA A 30 3.78 -15.49 3.95
N MET A 31 4.68 -14.85 4.71
CA MET A 31 5.98 -15.44 5.10
C MET A 31 5.87 -16.34 6.33
N GLU A 32 4.84 -16.11 7.14
CA GLU A 32 4.51 -16.83 8.37
C GLU A 32 2.97 -16.88 8.53
N PRO A 33 2.43 -17.78 9.37
CA PRO A 33 1.00 -17.77 9.68
C PRO A 33 0.56 -16.40 10.21
N CYS A 34 -0.37 -15.75 9.51
CA CYS A 34 -0.84 -14.42 9.85
C CYS A 34 -2.36 -14.31 9.72
N THR A 35 -2.94 -13.32 10.38
CA THR A 35 -4.36 -12.97 10.25
C THR A 35 -4.47 -11.58 9.64
N VAL A 36 -5.31 -11.44 8.62
CA VAL A 36 -5.54 -10.17 7.92
C VAL A 36 -7.02 -9.82 7.94
N TYR A 37 -7.31 -8.52 8.00
CA TYR A 37 -8.65 -8.01 7.78
C TYR A 37 -8.83 -7.68 6.31
N GLU A 38 -9.75 -8.37 5.64
CA GLU A 38 -10.07 -8.13 4.25
C GLU A 38 -11.26 -7.17 4.11
N MET A 39 -11.19 -6.29 3.12
CA MET A 39 -12.33 -5.51 2.66
C MET A 39 -12.51 -5.70 1.16
N THR A 40 -13.67 -6.22 0.78
CA THR A 40 -14.10 -6.41 -0.61
C THR A 40 -14.69 -5.14 -1.21
N ARG A 41 -14.79 -5.09 -2.54
CA ARG A 41 -15.39 -3.92 -3.23
C ARG A 41 -16.87 -3.80 -2.89
N GLU A 42 -17.56 -4.92 -2.80
CA GLU A 42 -18.98 -5.02 -2.47
C GLU A 42 -19.25 -4.49 -1.06
N GLN A 43 -18.41 -4.83 -0.08
CA GLN A 43 -18.49 -4.29 1.28
C GLN A 43 -18.27 -2.77 1.31
N PHE A 44 -17.29 -2.27 0.55
CA PHE A 44 -17.03 -0.84 0.48
C PHE A 44 -18.18 -0.07 -0.19
N GLU A 45 -18.74 -0.59 -1.27
CA GLU A 45 -19.90 0.00 -1.94
C GLU A 45 -21.17 -0.05 -1.07
N ALA A 46 -21.38 -1.13 -0.31
CA ALA A 46 -22.44 -1.18 0.68
C ALA A 46 -22.24 -0.13 1.79
N MET A 47 -21.00 0.04 2.27
CA MET A 47 -20.66 1.07 3.26
C MET A 47 -20.91 2.49 2.73
N LYS A 48 -20.59 2.78 1.46
CA LYS A 48 -20.89 4.08 0.84
C LYS A 48 -22.38 4.41 0.87
N LYS A 49 -23.24 3.41 0.70
CA LYS A 49 -24.71 3.59 0.76
C LYS A 49 -25.22 3.74 2.18
N GLN A 50 -24.72 2.92 3.11
CA GLN A 50 -25.24 2.87 4.48
C GLN A 50 -24.65 3.95 5.40
N LYS A 51 -23.36 4.27 5.24
CA LYS A 51 -22.62 5.22 6.09
C LYS A 51 -21.62 6.04 5.23
N PRO A 52 -22.10 7.02 4.45
CA PRO A 52 -21.26 7.81 3.55
C PRO A 52 -20.07 8.49 4.24
N ALA A 53 -20.28 9.08 5.42
CA ALA A 53 -19.22 9.75 6.19
C ALA A 53 -18.07 8.81 6.55
N LEU A 54 -18.38 7.55 6.93
CA LEU A 54 -17.37 6.54 7.23
C LEU A 54 -16.58 6.15 5.98
N SER A 55 -17.26 6.04 4.83
CA SER A 55 -16.60 5.70 3.57
C SER A 55 -15.60 6.77 3.11
N ILE A 56 -15.92 8.05 3.34
CA ILE A 56 -15.03 9.18 3.05
C ILE A 56 -13.81 9.12 3.97
N ARG A 57 -14.04 8.99 5.29
CA ARG A 57 -12.95 8.87 6.27
C ARG A 57 -12.02 7.72 5.98
N LEU A 58 -12.56 6.56 5.58
CA LEU A 58 -11.74 5.41 5.21
C LEU A 58 -10.89 5.73 3.98
N ARG A 59 -11.48 6.30 2.93
CA ARG A 59 -10.75 6.74 1.73
C ARG A 59 -9.62 7.70 2.07
N ASP A 60 -9.87 8.70 2.92
CA ASP A 60 -8.87 9.70 3.30
C ASP A 60 -7.68 9.06 4.02
N VAL A 61 -7.95 8.13 4.94
CA VAL A 61 -6.90 7.35 5.62
C VAL A 61 -6.09 6.56 4.60
N VAL A 62 -6.74 5.87 3.65
CA VAL A 62 -6.01 5.10 2.63
C VAL A 62 -5.13 5.99 1.75
N VAL A 63 -5.63 7.14 1.32
CA VAL A 63 -4.85 8.10 0.53
C VAL A 63 -3.62 8.57 1.31
N GLN A 64 -3.76 8.84 2.60
CA GLN A 64 -2.63 9.22 3.46
C GLN A 64 -1.61 8.08 3.61
N PHE A 65 -2.08 6.84 3.77
CA PHE A 65 -1.20 5.66 3.80
C PHE A 65 -0.44 5.43 2.49
N MET A 66 -1.08 5.67 1.34
CA MET A 66 -0.42 5.60 0.03
C MET A 66 0.68 6.66 -0.09
N ALA A 67 0.40 7.91 0.32
CA ALA A 67 1.38 8.99 0.28
C ALA A 67 2.63 8.66 1.12
N LEU A 68 2.44 8.13 2.34
CA LEU A 68 3.53 7.71 3.22
C LEU A 68 4.35 6.54 2.65
N SER A 69 3.69 5.60 1.96
CA SER A 69 4.35 4.42 1.40
C SER A 69 5.21 4.75 0.17
N ILE A 70 4.83 5.75 -0.63
CA ILE A 70 5.63 6.24 -1.76
C ILE A 70 6.91 6.93 -1.27
N THR A 71 6.84 7.72 -0.19
CA THR A 71 8.01 8.41 0.38
C THR A 71 9.08 7.42 0.87
N ILE A 72 8.67 6.27 1.41
CA ILE A 72 9.59 5.21 1.87
C ILE A 72 10.20 4.42 0.70
N THR A 73 9.53 4.36 -0.46
CA THR A 73 10.04 3.64 -1.63
C THR A 73 11.10 4.48 -2.38
N ASN A 74 11.00 5.82 -2.39
CA ASN A 74 12.00 6.70 -3.01
C ASN A 74 13.32 6.82 -2.22
N SER A 75 13.32 6.60 -0.90
CA SER A 75 14.57 6.67 -0.10
C SER A 75 15.46 5.45 -0.26
N ALA A 76 14.95 4.32 -0.78
CA ALA A 76 15.75 3.16 -1.12
C ALA A 76 16.58 3.33 -2.41
N GLU A 77 16.22 4.29 -3.29
CA GLU A 77 17.02 4.60 -4.49
C GLU A 77 18.18 5.60 -4.21
N ILE A 78 18.11 6.40 -3.14
CA ILE A 78 19.15 7.41 -2.86
C ILE A 78 20.43 6.80 -2.27
N VAL A 79 20.37 5.64 -1.61
CA VAL A 79 21.57 5.01 -1.02
C VAL A 79 22.50 4.41 -2.09
N GLY A 80 22.03 4.21 -3.33
CA GLY A 80 22.80 3.61 -4.42
C GLY A 80 23.67 4.54 -5.27
N GLN A 81 23.60 5.87 -5.10
CA GLN A 81 24.32 6.81 -5.98
C GLN A 81 25.39 7.68 -5.29
N THR A 82 25.56 7.59 -3.96
CA THR A 82 26.52 8.44 -3.22
C THR A 82 27.91 7.81 -3.03
N GLN A 83 28.31 6.83 -3.86
CA GLN A 83 29.65 6.25 -3.71
C GLN A 83 30.41 5.93 -4.99
N ILE A 84 30.22 6.70 -6.08
CA ILE A 84 31.24 6.81 -7.14
C ILE A 84 31.22 8.25 -7.67
N LYS A 85 31.92 9.18 -7.00
CA LYS A 85 32.35 10.44 -7.64
C LYS A 85 33.59 11.13 -7.06
N ASP A 86 34.32 10.49 -6.14
CA ASP A 86 35.61 11.00 -5.64
C ASP A 86 36.72 9.94 -5.70
N LEU A 87 36.93 9.37 -6.88
CA LEU A 87 38.23 8.75 -7.18
C LEU A 87 38.56 8.86 -8.68
N LYS A 88 39.04 10.04 -9.08
CA LYS A 88 40.28 10.26 -9.83
C LYS A 88 40.48 11.75 -10.09
#